data_AF-A0A3C2E5Y5-F1
#
_entry.id   AF-A0A3C2E5Y5-F1
#
_cell.length_a   1.000
_cell.length_b   1.000
_cell.length_c   1.000
_cell.angle_alpha   90.00
_cell.angle_beta   90.00
_cell.angle_gamma   90.00
#
_symmetry.space_group_name_H-M   'P 1'
#
loop_
_entity.id
_entity.type
_entity.pdbx_description
1 polymer ?
#
loop_
_entity_poly.entity_id
_entity_poly.type
_entity_poly.pdbx_seq_one_letter_code
_entity_poly.pdbx_strand_id
1 'polypeptide(L)'
;VPIWFVRTGAAVGVLLYAGTGFATWMLGANFLDYDILDPESTHHAGQHLGILLVELGVLTTVFSVMVVIFYAFAGRAPDIPEEEW
;
A
#
# COMPACT_ATOMS: atom_id res chain seq x y z
N VAL A 1 -9.37 -0.37 15.08
CA VAL A 1 -9.64 -0.88 13.72
C VAL A 1 -9.55 -2.40 13.78
N PRO A 2 -10.52 -3.14 13.23
CA PRO A 2 -10.45 -4.60 13.22
C PRO A 2 -9.15 -5.11 12.57
N ILE A 3 -8.49 -6.11 13.16
CA ILE A 3 -7.19 -6.62 12.70
C ILE A 3 -7.27 -7.15 11.26
N TRP A 4 -8.36 -7.82 10.92
CA TRP A 4 -8.56 -8.33 9.56
C TRP A 4 -8.51 -7.22 8.51
N PHE A 5 -9.10 -6.05 8.81
CA PHE A 5 -9.18 -4.92 7.89
C PHE A 5 -7.80 -4.33 7.58
N VAL A 6 -6.98 -4.09 8.61
CA VAL A 6 -5.62 -3.57 8.41
C VAL A 6 -4.73 -4.59 7.72
N ARG A 7 -4.89 -5.88 8.02
CA ARG A 7 -4.11 -6.93 7.36
C ARG A 7 -4.47 -7.06 5.87
N THR A 8 -5.75 -6.97 5.52
CA THR A 8 -6.19 -6.91 4.12
C THR A 8 -5.75 -5.61 3.45
N GLY A 9 -5.82 -4.47 4.15
CA GLY A 9 -5.38 -3.18 3.64
C GLY A 9 -3.91 -3.16 3.24
N ALA A 10 -3.04 -3.79 4.03
CA ALA A 10 -1.63 -3.94 3.69
C ALA A 10 -1.42 -4.70 2.36
N ALA A 11 -2.14 -5.79 2.14
CA ALA A 11 -2.04 -6.56 0.91
C ALA A 11 -2.65 -5.81 -0.29
N VAL A 12 -3.81 -5.18 -0.10
CA VAL A 12 -4.49 -4.39 -1.15
C VAL A 12 -3.61 -3.24 -1.62
N GLY A 13 -2.94 -2.53 -0.71
CA GLY A 13 -2.03 -1.44 -1.08
C GLY A 13 -0.86 -1.90 -1.97
N VAL A 14 -0.25 -3.05 -1.65
CA VAL A 14 0.80 -3.67 -2.48
C VAL A 14 0.24 -4.10 -3.83
N LEU A 15 -0.97 -4.68 -3.86
CA LEU A 15 -1.63 -5.06 -5.11
C LEU A 15 -1.97 -3.86 -5.99
N LEU A 16 -2.30 -2.69 -5.42
CA LEU A 16 -2.50 -1.46 -6.18
C LEU A 16 -1.19 -0.98 -6.82
N TYR A 17 -0.09 -0.97 -6.06
CA TYR A 17 1.23 -0.62 -6.60
C TYR A 17 1.65 -1.57 -7.73
N ALA A 18 1.65 -2.87 -7.45
CA ALA A 18 2.05 -3.90 -8.42
C ALA A 18 1.09 -3.97 -9.61
N GLY A 19 -0.21 -3.82 -9.37
CA GLY A 19 -1.25 -3.83 -10.38
C GLY A 19 -1.15 -2.64 -11.33
N THR A 20 -0.83 -1.44 -10.84
CA THR A 20 -0.63 -0.25 -11.68
C THR A 20 0.58 -0.46 -12.61
N GLY A 21 1.68 -1.00 -12.08
CA GLY A 21 2.86 -1.32 -12.90
C GLY A 21 2.64 -2.49 -13.85
N PHE A 22 1.84 -3.48 -13.46
CA PHE A 22 1.48 -4.59 -14.33
C PHE A 22 0.55 -4.14 -15.46
N ALA A 23 -0.39 -3.24 -15.19
CA ALA A 23 -1.28 -2.66 -16.19
C ALA A 23 -0.50 -1.88 -17.26
N THR A 24 0.44 -1.02 -16.85
CA THR A 24 1.32 -0.27 -17.78
C THR A 24 2.18 -1.21 -18.62
N TRP A 25 2.70 -2.28 -18.02
CA TRP A 25 3.46 -3.31 -18.74
C TRP A 25 2.60 -4.10 -19.75
N MET A 26 1.37 -4.48 -19.40
CA MET A 26 0.44 -5.14 -20.32
C MET A 26 0.05 -4.26 -21.51
N LEU A 27 0.05 -2.93 -21.33
CA LEU A 27 -0.20 -1.96 -22.39
C LEU A 27 1.04 -1.71 -23.28
N GLY A 28 2.16 -2.38 -23.01
CA GLY A 28 3.39 -2.33 -23.82
C GLY A 28 4.41 -1.29 -23.38
N ALA A 29 4.19 -0.63 -22.24
CA ALA A 29 5.14 0.31 -21.66
C ALA A 29 6.06 -0.36 -20.63
N ASN A 30 7.01 0.39 -20.08
CA ASN A 30 7.80 -0.10 -18.96
C ASN A 30 6.97 -0.17 -17.67
N PHE A 31 7.43 -0.94 -16.69
CA PHE A 31 6.75 -1.03 -15.40
C PHE A 31 6.68 0.36 -14.74
N LEU A 32 5.46 0.82 -14.42
CA LEU A 32 5.15 2.16 -13.88
C LEU A 32 5.42 3.31 -14.85
N ASP A 33 5.47 3.02 -16.15
CA ASP A 33 5.44 4.04 -17.19
C ASP A 33 3.99 4.43 -17.47
N TYR A 34 3.54 5.49 -16.80
CA TYR A 34 2.14 5.89 -16.76
C TYR A 34 1.68 6.68 -17.99
N ASP A 35 2.59 7.10 -18.88
CA ASP A 35 2.22 7.83 -20.11
C ASP A 35 1.27 7.00 -20.98
N ILE A 36 1.38 5.67 -20.92
CA ILE A 36 0.54 4.74 -21.68
C ILE A 36 -0.91 4.65 -21.18
N LEU A 37 -1.21 5.17 -19.97
CA LEU A 37 -2.56 5.11 -19.39
C LEU A 37 -3.51 6.11 -20.04
N ASP A 38 -2.98 7.23 -20.54
CA ASP A 38 -3.71 8.20 -21.36
C ASP A 38 -2.75 8.83 -22.38
N PRO A 39 -2.42 8.09 -23.45
CA PRO A 39 -1.37 8.49 -24.40
C PRO A 39 -1.82 9.62 -25.34
N GLU A 40 -3.12 9.88 -25.45
CA GLU A 40 -3.67 10.97 -26.28
C GLU A 40 -3.82 12.29 -25.50
N SER A 41 -3.69 12.26 -24.17
CA SER A 41 -3.78 13.46 -23.34
C SER A 41 -2.59 14.41 -23.56
N THR A 42 -2.90 15.66 -23.90
CA THR A 42 -1.93 16.76 -23.99
C THR A 42 -1.37 17.23 -22.65
N HIS A 43 -1.96 16.83 -21.53
CA HIS A 43 -1.61 17.29 -20.17
C HIS A 43 -1.01 16.19 -19.28
N HIS A 44 -0.47 15.12 -19.86
CA HIS A 44 0.09 13.99 -19.09
C HIS A 44 -0.89 13.42 -18.03
N ALA A 45 -2.19 13.35 -18.35
CA ALA A 45 -3.20 12.85 -17.42
C ALA A 45 -2.91 11.41 -16.97
N GLY A 46 -2.30 10.59 -17.84
CA GLY A 46 -1.84 9.24 -17.52
C GLY A 46 -0.84 9.22 -16.35
N GLN A 47 0.15 10.14 -16.36
CA GLN A 47 1.13 10.30 -15.26
C GLN A 47 0.46 10.64 -13.94
N HIS A 48 -0.46 11.60 -13.94
CA HIS A 48 -1.17 11.99 -12.73
C HIS A 48 -1.99 10.84 -12.16
N LEU A 49 -2.70 10.10 -13.01
CA LEU A 49 -3.51 8.96 -12.58
C LEU A 49 -2.63 7.83 -12.02
N GLY A 50 -1.56 7.49 -12.71
CA GLY A 50 -0.64 6.43 -12.29
C GLY A 50 0.05 6.74 -10.95
N ILE A 51 0.53 7.98 -10.78
CA ILE A 51 1.13 8.45 -9.53
C ILE A 51 0.11 8.39 -8.40
N LEU A 52 -1.12 8.89 -8.60
CA LEU A 52 -2.15 8.88 -7.57
C LEU A 52 -2.50 7.46 -7.12
N LEU A 53 -2.61 6.50 -8.05
CA LEU A 53 -2.86 5.10 -7.71
C LEU A 53 -1.74 4.50 -6.86
N VAL A 54 -0.49 4.78 -7.23
CA VAL A 54 0.68 4.31 -6.47
C VAL A 54 0.77 4.97 -5.10
N GLU A 55 0.58 6.28 -5.01
CA GLU A 55 0.55 7.00 -3.74
C GLU A 55 -0.53 6.44 -2.81
N LEU A 56 -1.73 6.19 -3.34
CA LEU A 56 -2.82 5.58 -2.57
C LEU A 56 -2.46 4.15 -2.11
N GLY A 57 -1.86 3.34 -2.97
CA GLY A 57 -1.40 1.99 -2.64
C GLY A 57 -0.32 1.96 -1.55
N VAL A 58 0.73 2.80 -1.71
CA VAL A 58 1.83 2.90 -0.76
C VAL A 58 1.34 3.47 0.57
N LEU A 59 0.53 4.54 0.56
CA LEU A 59 -0.06 5.11 1.77
C LEU A 59 -0.89 4.08 2.53
N THR A 60 -1.75 3.34 1.83
CA THR A 60 -2.61 2.30 2.44
C THR A 60 -1.77 1.19 3.07
N THR A 61 -0.69 0.78 2.40
CA THR A 61 0.23 -0.25 2.90
C THR A 61 0.95 0.24 4.16
N VAL A 62 1.59 1.40 4.10
CA VAL A 62 2.35 1.97 5.21
C VAL A 62 1.45 2.20 6.42
N PHE A 63 0.28 2.83 6.22
CA PHE A 63 -0.70 3.03 7.28
C PHE A 63 -1.10 1.71 7.95
N SER A 64 -1.45 0.70 7.15
CA SER A 64 -1.88 -0.59 7.65
C SER A 64 -0.78 -1.30 8.44
N VAL A 65 0.45 -1.29 7.94
CA VAL A 65 1.61 -1.89 8.61
C VAL A 65 1.91 -1.17 9.93
N MET A 66 1.85 0.16 9.97
CA MET A 66 2.04 0.91 11.22
C MET A 66 1.01 0.53 12.28
N VAL A 67 -0.27 0.36 11.90
CA VAL A 67 -1.32 -0.07 12.83
C VAL A 67 -1.10 -1.51 13.30
N VAL A 68 -0.69 -2.42 12.40
CA VAL A 68 -0.36 -3.81 12.76
C VAL A 68 0.79 -3.85 13.77
N ILE A 69 1.84 -3.06 13.56
CA ILE A 69 2.97 -2.94 14.48
C ILE A 69 2.49 -2.43 15.83
N PHE A 70 1.67 -1.38 15.86
CA PHE A 70 1.11 -0.84 17.11
C PHE A 70 0.34 -1.92 17.89
N TYR A 71 -0.52 -2.71 17.24
CA TYR A 71 -1.25 -3.78 17.91
C TYR A 71 -0.35 -4.92 18.40
N ALA A 72 0.73 -5.23 17.68
CA ALA A 72 1.69 -6.24 18.10
C ALA A 72 2.43 -5.87 19.40
N PHE A 73 2.67 -4.58 19.63
CA PHE A 73 3.32 -4.09 20.85
C PHE A 73 2.34 -3.78 21.98
N ALA A 74 1.24 -3.09 21.68
CA ALA A 74 0.25 -2.70 22.69
C ALA A 74 -0.50 -3.90 23.30
N GLY A 75 -0.57 -5.04 22.60
CA GLY A 75 -1.22 -6.25 23.08
C GLY A 75 -0.36 -7.16 23.97
N ARG A 76 0.94 -6.86 24.17
CA ARG A 76 1.77 -7.62 25.10
C ARG A 76 1.61 -7.06 26.51
N ALA A 77 1.01 -7.84 27.42
CA ALA A 77 1.13 -7.56 28.85
C ALA A 77 2.61 -7.74 29.25
N PRO A 78 3.18 -6.86 30.09
CA PRO A 78 4.50 -7.09 30.65
C PRO A 78 4.47 -8.37 31.48
N ASP A 79 5.46 -9.25 31.31
CA ASP A 79 5.68 -10.37 32.24
C ASP A 79 6.00 -9.77 33.62
N ILE A 80 5.21 -10.12 34.64
CA ILE A 80 5.46 -9.71 36.02
C ILE A 80 6.63 -10.56 36.53
N PRO A 81 7.77 -9.98 36.92
CA PRO A 81 8.90 -10.73 37.46
C PRO A 81 8.47 -11.55 38.70
N GLU A 82 8.97 -12.78 38.84
CA GLU A 82 8.64 -13.67 39.97
C GLU A 82 8.98 -13.06 41.34
N GLU A 83 9.90 -12.08 41.38
CA GLU A 83 10.29 -11.34 42.58
C GLU A 83 9.25 -10.29 43.07
N GLU A 84 8.17 -10.03 42.34
CA GLU A 84 7.07 -9.14 42.78
C GLU A 84 5.88 -9.89 43.43
N TRP A 85 5.98 -11.20 43.64
CA TRP A 85 4.97 -12.06 44.28
C TRP A 85 5.17 -12.28 45.78
#